data_AF-A0A9E9C9P7-F1
#
_entry.id   AF-A0A9E9C9P7-F1
#
_cell.length_a   1.000
_cell.length_b   1.000
_cell.length_c   1.000
_cell.angle_alpha   90.00
_cell.angle_beta   90.00
_cell.angle_gamma   90.00
#
_symmetry.space_group_name_H-M   'P 1'
#
loop_
_entity.id
_entity.type
_entity.pdbx_description
1 polymer ?
#
loop_
_entity_poly.entity_id
_entity_poly.type
_entity_poly.pdbx_seq_one_letter_code
_entity_poly.pdbx_strand_id
1 'polypeptide(L)'
;MLQGNDVVAGKSDFYETELKLFSNVKFESIKQTPIRIERQGNLAVEVRLQELVVAASAESPKDYKSDRKYSHVLRKTIDGWCFAVLMSNNSE
;
A
#
# COMPACT_ATOMS: atom_id res chain seq x y z
N MET A 1 -0.40 2.56 2.29
CA MET A 1 -1.40 2.00 3.23
C MET A 1 -0.76 1.85 4.59
N LEU A 2 -0.59 2.94 5.32
CA LEU A 2 -0.17 3.00 6.73
C LEU A 2 -0.68 4.34 7.28
N GLN A 3 -1.99 4.60 7.21
CA GLN A 3 -2.51 5.88 7.72
C GLN A 3 -2.15 6.00 9.20
N GLY A 4 -1.53 7.13 9.58
CA GLY A 4 -1.13 7.41 10.96
C GLY A 4 0.25 6.90 11.39
N ASN A 5 1.07 6.33 10.48
CA ASN A 5 2.44 5.95 10.79
C ASN A 5 3.41 6.53 9.74
N ASP A 6 4.47 7.19 10.20
CA ASP A 6 5.49 7.77 9.31
C ASP A 6 6.34 6.69 8.63
N VAL A 7 6.77 5.68 9.39
CA VAL A 7 7.54 4.51 8.91
C VAL A 7 7.18 3.29 9.76
N VAL A 8 7.00 2.14 9.12
CA VAL A 8 6.89 0.83 9.78
C VAL A 8 7.97 -0.07 9.20
N ALA A 9 8.79 -0.69 10.05
CA ALA A 9 9.92 -1.49 9.65
C ALA A 9 9.87 -2.88 10.27
N GLY A 10 10.21 -3.91 9.49
CA GLY A 10 10.18 -5.30 9.94
C GLY A 10 8.83 -5.98 9.71
N LYS A 11 8.88 -7.32 9.61
CA LYS A 11 7.72 -8.13 9.24
C LYS A 11 6.61 -8.11 10.29
N SER A 12 6.97 -8.20 11.58
CA SER A 12 6.02 -8.26 12.68
C SER A 12 5.22 -6.96 12.80
N ASP A 13 5.91 -5.82 12.88
CA ASP A 13 5.29 -4.51 13.02
C ASP A 13 4.43 -4.16 11.79
N PHE A 14 4.89 -4.53 10.60
CA PHE A 14 4.10 -4.41 9.37
C PHE A 14 2.81 -5.22 9.46
N TYR A 15 2.89 -6.49 9.85
CA TYR A 15 1.73 -7.36 10.01
C TYR A 15 0.74 -6.83 11.04
N GLU A 16 1.22 -6.39 12.21
CA GLU A 16 0.35 -5.81 13.24
C GLU A 16 -0.33 -4.53 12.77
N THR A 17 0.39 -3.68 12.02
CA THR A 17 -0.17 -2.44 11.49
C THR A 17 -1.23 -2.72 10.43
N GLU A 18 -0.98 -3.68 9.54
CA GLU A 18 -1.99 -4.11 8.57
C GLU A 18 -3.21 -4.70 9.25
N LEU A 19 -3.03 -5.57 10.26
CA LEU A 19 -4.15 -6.13 11.01
C LEU A 19 -5.04 -5.06 11.63
N LYS A 20 -4.44 -4.05 12.29
CA LYS A 20 -5.18 -2.92 12.87
C LYS A 20 -5.91 -2.10 11.80
N LEU A 21 -5.30 -1.92 10.62
CA LEU A 21 -5.96 -1.23 9.52
C LEU A 21 -7.18 -2.01 9.04
N PHE A 22 -7.02 -3.30 8.76
CA PHE A 22 -8.11 -4.14 8.24
C PHE A 22 -9.19 -4.47 9.27
N SER A 23 -8.90 -4.37 10.58
CA SER A 23 -9.94 -4.53 11.62
C SER A 23 -10.89 -3.34 11.70
N ASN A 24 -10.41 -2.14 11.34
CA ASN A 24 -11.14 -0.89 11.54
C ASN A 24 -11.64 -0.27 10.22
N VAL A 25 -11.09 -0.71 9.08
CA VAL A 25 -11.38 -0.14 7.76
C VAL A 25 -12.01 -1.18 6.85
N LYS A 26 -13.21 -0.89 6.37
CA LYS A 26 -13.89 -1.70 5.35
C LYS A 26 -13.64 -1.13 3.96
N PHE A 27 -12.74 -1.75 3.22
CA PHE A 27 -12.47 -1.39 1.84
C PHE A 27 -13.56 -1.96 0.92
N GLU A 28 -14.18 -1.10 0.12
CA GLU A 28 -15.16 -1.52 -0.89
C GLU A 28 -14.48 -1.84 -2.22
N SER A 29 -13.50 -1.02 -2.61
CA SER A 29 -12.71 -1.29 -3.79
C SER A 29 -11.29 -0.75 -3.65
N ILE A 30 -10.36 -1.50 -4.24
CA ILE A 30 -8.97 -1.11 -4.44
C ILE A 30 -8.66 -1.37 -5.91
N LYS A 31 -8.38 -0.32 -6.66
CA LYS A 31 -7.95 -0.43 -8.05
C LYS A 31 -6.56 0.14 -8.19
N GLN A 32 -5.66 -0.66 -8.75
CA GLN A 32 -4.26 -0.27 -8.94
C GLN A 32 -3.93 -0.24 -10.44
N THR A 33 -3.38 0.87 -10.90
CA THR A 33 -2.95 1.05 -12.29
C THR A 33 -1.45 1.27 -12.33
N PRO A 34 -0.66 0.37 -12.96
CA PRO A 34 0.78 0.54 -13.06
C PRO A 34 1.11 1.75 -13.94
N ILE A 35 2.00 2.60 -13.44
CA ILE A 35 2.53 3.76 -14.18
C ILE A 35 3.87 3.39 -14.80
N ARG A 36 4.77 2.80 -13.99
CA ARG A 36 6.14 2.49 -14.39
C ARG A 36 6.66 1.31 -13.58
N ILE A 37 7.43 0.45 -14.24
CA ILE A 37 8.20 -0.61 -13.59
C ILE A 37 9.63 -0.49 -14.08
N GLU A 38 10.56 -0.36 -13.14
CA GLU A 38 12.00 -0.34 -13.40
C GLU A 38 12.64 -1.55 -12.74
N ARG A 39 13.61 -2.17 -13.42
CA ARG A 39 14.29 -3.36 -12.89
C ARG A 39 15.79 -3.24 -13.06
N GLN A 40 16.52 -3.59 -12.00
CA GLN A 40 17.97 -3.69 -12.02
C GLN A 40 18.40 -4.96 -11.26
N GLY A 41 18.85 -5.98 -12.00
CA GLY A 41 19.25 -7.26 -11.43
C GLY A 41 18.13 -7.94 -10.62
N ASN A 42 18.35 -8.02 -9.30
CA ASN A 42 17.46 -8.63 -8.32
C ASN A 42 16.57 -7.61 -7.59
N LEU A 43 16.53 -6.36 -8.05
CA LEU A 43 15.63 -5.32 -7.54
C LEU A 43 14.69 -4.87 -8.65
N ALA A 44 13.44 -4.59 -8.27
CA ALA A 44 12.48 -3.91 -9.11
C ALA A 44 11.77 -2.83 -8.30
N VAL A 45 11.52 -1.70 -8.94
CA VAL A 45 10.71 -0.61 -8.39
C VAL A 45 9.50 -0.45 -9.28
N GLU A 46 8.33 -0.57 -8.67
CA GLU A 46 7.06 -0.42 -9.34
C GLU A 46 6.33 0.79 -8.78
N VAL A 47 5.91 1.68 -9.66
CA VAL A 47 5.11 2.86 -9.33
C VAL A 47 3.70 2.65 -9.88
N ARG A 48 2.68 2.79 -9.03
CA ARG A 48 1.27 2.65 -9.38
C ARG A 48 0.46 3.87 -8.94
N LEU A 49 -0.63 4.14 -9.65
CA LEU A 49 -1.77 4.88 -9.08
C LEU A 49 -2.66 3.88 -8.36
N GLN A 50 -3.19 4.26 -7.20
CA GLN A 50 -4.17 3.49 -6.47
C GLN A 50 -5.39 4.35 -6.20
N GLU A 51 -6.52 3.90 -6.70
CA GLU A 51 -7.84 4.41 -6.37
C GLU A 51 -8.41 3.52 -5.26
N LEU A 52 -8.84 4.15 -4.17
CA LEU A 52 -9.31 3.45 -2.98
C LEU A 52 -10.69 3.99 -2.59
N VAL A 53 -11.65 3.09 -2.41
CA VAL A 53 -12.98 3.39 -1.87
C VAL A 53 -13.15 2.66 -0.55
N VAL A 54 -13.42 3.41 0.51
CA VAL A 54 -13.67 2.92 1.87
C VAL A 54 -15.11 3.21 2.23
N ALA A 55 -15.82 2.19 2.70
CA ALA A 55 -17.18 2.33 3.18
C ALA A 55 -17.21 3.24 4.41
N ALA A 56 -18.28 4.02 4.56
CA ALA A 56 -18.54 4.72 5.80
C ALA A 56 -18.47 3.76 7.02
N SER A 57 -17.73 4.16 8.04
CA SER A 57 -17.65 3.48 9.33
C SER A 57 -18.18 4.39 10.44
N ALA A 58 -18.37 3.84 11.64
CA ALA A 58 -18.78 4.64 12.80
C ALA A 58 -17.80 5.80 13.11
N GLU A 59 -16.54 5.67 12.71
CA GLU A 59 -15.47 6.65 12.93
C GLU A 59 -15.29 7.62 11.74
N SER A 60 -15.74 7.24 10.54
CA SER A 60 -15.72 8.08 9.34
C SER A 60 -17.05 7.94 8.59
N PRO A 61 -18.05 8.79 8.88
CA PRO A 61 -19.43 8.61 8.42
C PRO A 61 -19.64 8.95 6.94
N LYS A 62 -18.58 9.26 6.19
CA LYS A 62 -18.63 9.53 4.75
C LYS A 62 -17.76 8.52 4.03
N ASP A 63 -18.24 8.08 2.87
CA ASP A 63 -17.44 7.30 1.94
C ASP A 63 -16.19 8.10 1.55
N TYR A 64 -15.04 7.45 1.71
CA TYR A 64 -13.75 8.07 1.44
C TYR A 64 -13.22 7.52 0.12
N LYS A 65 -13.08 8.42 -0.86
CA LYS A 65 -12.35 8.17 -2.10
C LYS A 65 -11.00 8.88 -2.05
N SER A 66 -9.93 8.15 -2.34
CA SER A 66 -8.59 8.72 -2.45
C SER A 66 -7.84 8.12 -3.63
N ASP A 67 -7.23 9.01 -4.38
CA ASP A 67 -6.20 8.68 -5.36
C ASP A 67 -4.84 8.87 -4.69
N ARG A 68 -3.94 7.93 -4.93
CA ARG A 68 -2.61 7.91 -4.31
C ARG A 68 -1.58 7.38 -5.27
N LYS A 69 -0.37 7.92 -5.17
CA LYS A 69 0.80 7.34 -5.84
C LYS A 69 1.50 6.39 -4.89
N TYR A 70 1.66 5.16 -5.36
CA TYR A 70 2.29 4.06 -4.62
C TYR A 70 3.60 3.67 -5.29
N SER A 71 4.60 3.35 -4.47
CA SER A 71 5.87 2.77 -4.93
C SER A 71 6.18 1.51 -4.14
N HIS A 72 6.34 0.39 -4.85
CA HIS A 72 6.78 -0.89 -4.32
C HIS A 72 8.22 -1.13 -4.70
N VAL A 73 9.06 -1.45 -3.72
CA VAL A 73 10.36 -2.05 -3.98
C VAL A 73 10.21 -3.55 -3.78
N LEU A 74 10.60 -4.30 -4.80
CA LEU A 74 10.56 -5.75 -4.86
C LEU A 74 11.99 -6.27 -4.94
N ARG A 75 12.27 -7.35 -4.22
CA ARG A 75 13.55 -8.06 -4.27
C ARG A 75 13.34 -9.49 -4.78
N LYS A 76 14.14 -9.92 -5.74
CA LYS A 76 14.18 -11.29 -6.22
C LYS A 76 14.93 -12.17 -5.21
N THR A 77 14.26 -13.19 -4.72
CA THR A 77 14.79 -14.29 -3.88
C THR A 77 14.80 -15.58 -4.69
N ILE A 78 15.21 -16.70 -4.07
CA ILE A 78 15.14 -18.02 -4.68
C ILE A 78 13.69 -18.46 -4.94
N ASP A 79 12.75 -17.97 -4.12
CA ASP A 79 11.32 -18.31 -4.18
C ASP A 79 10.52 -17.37 -5.09
N GLY A 80 11.16 -16.32 -5.63
CA GLY A 80 10.54 -15.36 -6.55
C GLY A 80 10.68 -13.92 -6.11
N TRP A 81 9.79 -13.05 -6.59
CA TRP A 81 9.79 -11.64 -6.20
C TRP A 81 9.07 -11.46 -4.87
N CYS A 82 9.78 -10.91 -3.89
CA CYS A 82 9.25 -10.60 -2.58
C CYS A 82 9.13 -9.10 -2.38
N PHE A 83 8.09 -8.69 -1.67
CA PHE A 83 7.92 -7.33 -1.18
C PHE A 83 9.07 -6.93 -0.24
N ALA A 84 9.63 -5.74 -0.44
CA ALA A 84 10.68 -5.18 0.41
C ALA A 84 10.27 -3.85 1.06
N VAL A 85 9.66 -2.93 0.30
CA VAL A 85 9.27 -1.59 0.79
C VAL A 85 7.98 -1.12 0.12
N LEU A 86 7.09 -0.50 0.90
CA LEU A 86 5.88 0.19 0.46
C LEU A 86 6.02 1.67 0.81
N MET A 87 5.93 2.54 -0.18
CA MET A 87 5.76 3.99 0.02
C MET A 87 4.45 4.42 -0.61
N SER A 88 3.70 5.29 0.08
CA SER A 88 2.44 5.82 -0.43
C SER A 88 2.31 7.29 -0.10
N ASN A 89 2.16 8.11 -1.12
CA ASN A 89 1.93 9.55 -0.98
C ASN A 89 0.54 9.88 -1.51
N ASN A 90 -0.07 10.92 -0.95
CA ASN A 90 -1.24 11.53 -1.58
C ASN A 90 -0.81 12.02 -2.97
N SER A 91 -1.61 11.74 -3.99
CA SER A 91 -1.42 12.42 -5.27
C SER A 91 -1.85 13.88 -5.09
N GLU A 92 -0.96 14.82 -5.42
CA GLU A 92 -1.29 16.24 -5.57
C GLU A 92 -2.36 16.44 -6.66
#